data_AF-A0A8T3LJG7-F1
#
_entry.id   AF-A0A8T3LJG7-F1
#
_cell.length_a   1.000
_cell.length_b   1.000
_cell.length_c   1.000
_cell.angle_alpha   90.00
_cell.angle_beta   90.00
_cell.angle_gamma   90.00
#
_symmetry.space_group_name_H-M   'P 1'
#
loop_
_entity.id
_entity.type
_entity.pdbx_description
1 polymer ?
#
loop_
_entity_poly.entity_id
_entity_poly.type
_entity_poly.pdbx_seq_one_letter_code
_entity_poly.pdbx_strand_id
1 'polypeptide(L)' 'MKKIVVEQLGVDEEDVKPEASFVDDLNADSLDLVELIMSL' A
#
# COMPACT_ATOMS: atom_id res chain seq x y z
N MET A 1 4.95 1.01 -8.67
CA MET A 1 3.94 0.48 -7.72
C MET A 1 4.56 -0.02 -6.43
N LYS A 2 5.29 -1.16 -6.38
CA LYS A 2 5.76 -1.74 -5.11
C LYS A 2 6.49 -0.76 -4.17
N LYS A 3 7.42 0.02 -4.72
CA LYS A 3 8.19 1.04 -3.99
C LYS A 3 7.32 2.16 -3.40
N ILE A 4 6.33 2.64 -4.17
CA ILE A 4 5.37 3.67 -3.76
C ILE A 4 4.52 3.15 -2.60
N VAL A 5 4.09 1.89 -2.66
CA VAL A 5 3.29 1.25 -1.59
C VAL A 5 4.08 1.17 -0.29
N VAL A 6 5.34 0.73 -0.36
CA VAL A 6 6.27 0.65 0.79
C VAL A 6 6.50 2.03 1.41
N GLU A 7 6.77 3.05 0.58
CA GLU A 7 7.04 4.41 1.07
C GLU A 7 5.79 5.10 1.61
N GLN A 8 4.63 4.93 0.96
CA GLN A 8 3.39 5.63 1.33
C GLN A 8 2.69 4.99 2.53
N LEU A 9 2.66 3.66 2.62
CA LEU A 9 2.03 2.93 3.72
C LEU A 9 2.99 2.63 4.87
N GLY A 10 4.31 2.85 4.69
CA GLY A 10 5.30 2.54 5.71
C GLY A 10 5.38 1.05 6.07
N VAL A 11 5.09 0.17 5.10
CA VAL A 11 5.10 -1.29 5.25
C VAL A 11 6.37 -1.88 4.63
N ASP A 12 6.79 -3.06 5.10
CA ASP A 12 7.97 -3.71 4.55
C ASP A 12 7.72 -4.21 3.11
N GLU A 13 8.76 -4.15 2.28
CA GLU A 13 8.67 -4.60 0.87
C GLU A 13 8.34 -6.09 0.74
N GLU A 14 8.64 -6.85 1.79
CA GLU A 14 8.37 -8.28 1.92
C GLU A 14 6.88 -8.57 2.14
N ASP A 15 6.16 -7.64 2.77
CA ASP A 15 4.72 -7.73 3.03
C ASP A 15 3.88 -7.32 1.81
N VAL A 16 4.43 -6.47 0.94
CA VAL A 16 3.78 -6.07 -0.32
C VAL A 16 3.81 -7.23 -1.31
N LYS A 17 2.82 -8.11 -1.26
CA LYS A 17 2.62 -9.20 -2.22
C LYS A 17 1.55 -8.82 -3.25
N PRO A 18 1.62 -9.35 -4.50
CA PRO A 18 0.59 -9.08 -5.52
C PRO A 18 -0.82 -9.50 -5.11
N GLU A 19 -0.89 -10.44 -4.18
CA GLU A 19 -2.10 -11.05 -3.62
C GLU A 19 -2.46 -10.50 -2.23
N ALA A 20 -1.65 -9.59 -1.67
CA ALA A 20 -1.95 -8.94 -0.39
C ALA A 20 -3.13 -7.97 -0.54
N SER A 21 -4.03 -7.99 0.44
CA SER A 21 -5.08 -6.99 0.62
C SER A 21 -4.47 -5.73 1.23
N PHE A 22 -4.62 -4.60 0.54
CA PHE A 22 -4.16 -3.32 1.08
C PHE A 22 -4.84 -2.97 2.41
N VAL A 23 -6.11 -3.31 2.57
CA VAL A 23 -6.88 -2.99 3.78
C VAL A 23 -6.63 -4.02 4.89
N ASP A 24 -6.67 -5.31 4.55
CA ASP A 24 -6.61 -6.37 5.57
C ASP A 24 -5.17 -6.75 5.96
N ASP A 25 -4.24 -6.78 4.99
CA ASP A 25 -2.86 -7.22 5.22
C ASP A 25 -1.94 -6.02 5.48
N LEU A 26 -2.10 -4.92 4.73
CA LEU A 26 -1.26 -3.72 4.88
C LEU A 26 -1.87 -2.66 5.81
N ASN A 27 -3.07 -2.92 6.36
CA ASN A 27 -3.80 -1.98 7.22
C ASN A 27 -3.94 -0.56 6.62
N ALA A 28 -3.96 -0.45 5.30
CA ALA A 28 -4.18 0.80 4.59
C ALA A 28 -5.64 1.23 4.77
N ASP A 29 -5.83 2.50 5.12
CA ASP A 29 -7.17 3.07 5.24
C ASP A 29 -7.69 3.57 3.88
N SER A 30 -8.95 4.04 3.87
CA SER A 30 -9.54 4.57 2.63
C SER A 30 -8.87 5.84 2.11
N LEU A 31 -8.21 6.63 2.96
CA LEU A 31 -7.47 7.83 2.54
C LEU A 31 -6.13 7.44 1.90
N ASP A 32 -5.41 6.50 2.50
CA ASP A 32 -4.16 5.96 1.99
C ASP A 32 -4.33 5.44 0.56
N LEU A 33 -5.44 4.72 0.30
CA LEU A 33 -5.76 4.20 -1.03
C LEU A 33 -6.03 5.32 -2.05
N VAL A 34 -6.71 6.39 -1.64
CA VAL A 34 -6.98 7.55 -2.51
C VAL A 34 -5.68 8.28 -2.83
N GLU A 35 -4.81 8.50 -1.84
CA GLU A 35 -3.49 9.11 -2.04
C GLU A 35 -2.59 8.26 -2.95
N LEU A 36 -2.65 6.93 -2.81
CA LEU A 36 -1.91 6.00 -3.65
C LEU A 36 -2.33 6.10 -5.13
N ILE A 37 -3.64 6.20 -5.40
CA ILE A 37 -4.19 6.37 -6.76
C ILE A 37 -3.83 7.74 -7.34
N MET A 38 -3.80 8.80 -6.51
CA MET A 38 -3.38 10.14 -6.95
C MET A 38 -1.87 10.24 -7.23
N SER A 39 -1.06 9.40 -6.60
CA SER A 39 0.40 9.33 -6.78
C SER A 39 0.86 8.37 -7.88
N LEU A 40 -0.09 7.78 -8.61
CA LEU A 40 0.10 6.75 -9.64
C LEU A 40 0.19 7.33 -11.07
#